data_AF-A0A534P354-F1
#
_entry.id   AF-A0A534P354-F1
#
_cell.length_a   1.000
_cell.length_b   1.000
_cell.length_c   1.000
_cell.angle_alpha   90.00
_cell.angle_beta   90.00
_cell.angle_gamma   90.00
#
_symmetry.space_group_name_H-M   'P 1'
#
loop_
_entity.id
_entity.type
_entity.pdbx_description
1 polymer ?
#
loop_
_entity_poly.entity_id
_entity_poly.type
_entity_poly.pdbx_seq_one_letter_code
_entity_poly.pdbx_strand_id
1 'polypeptide(L)'
;MQELAERLAPSEPAPVKQTGPVERPRGRTWVTRTGIHVDRMASAWLVRRFIDPDAKFKFVTAREYRHKQGELRFDMFDGEYTHKGELCTFEVLLRSFEITDAALRPIAEIVHDIDLKVDTYGRPETKGFELFVNAIAMAHREDEDRLSRASAMLDDLYELYKRKRPDRGRAEDR
;
A
#
# COMPACT_ATOMS: atom_id res chain seq x y z
N MET A 1 -22.81 22.29 -29.49
CA MET A 1 -21.42 22.31 -28.96
C MET A 1 -21.22 21.38 -27.76
N GLN A 2 -22.26 21.06 -26.97
CA GLN A 2 -22.16 20.09 -25.87
C GLN A 2 -22.16 18.61 -26.32
N GLU A 3 -22.85 18.25 -27.40
CA GLU A 3 -22.97 16.85 -27.86
C GLU A 3 -21.70 16.24 -28.48
N LEU A 4 -20.70 17.04 -28.87
CA LEU A 4 -19.47 16.51 -29.47
C LEU A 4 -18.42 16.12 -28.41
N ALA A 5 -18.56 16.61 -27.17
CA ALA A 5 -17.60 16.36 -26.09
C ALA A 5 -17.79 14.99 -25.41
N GLU A 6 -18.99 14.42 -25.44
CA GLU A 6 -19.27 13.10 -24.84
C GLU A 6 -18.74 11.92 -25.67
N ARG A 7 -18.43 12.13 -26.96
CA ARG A 7 -17.98 11.04 -27.87
C ARG A 7 -16.47 10.82 -27.88
N LEU A 8 -15.70 11.59 -27.11
CA LEU A 8 -14.23 11.56 -27.07
C LEU A 8 -13.65 11.24 -25.69
N ALA A 9 -14.47 10.97 -24.68
CA ALA A 9 -13.96 10.44 -23.42
C ALA A 9 -13.45 9.01 -23.64
N PRO A 10 -12.17 8.70 -23.34
CA PRO A 10 -11.73 7.31 -23.32
C PRO A 10 -12.56 6.58 -22.28
N SER A 11 -13.31 5.56 -22.71
CA SER A 11 -14.03 4.67 -21.81
C SER A 11 -13.03 4.08 -20.83
N GLU A 12 -13.25 4.30 -19.53
CA GLU A 12 -12.47 3.61 -18.49
C GLU A 12 -12.52 2.11 -18.78
N PRO A 13 -11.36 1.43 -18.87
CA PRO A 13 -11.37 0.00 -19.11
C PRO A 13 -12.09 -0.67 -17.94
N ALA A 14 -13.17 -1.39 -18.27
CA ALA A 14 -13.92 -2.18 -17.31
C ALA A 14 -12.95 -3.09 -16.53
N PRO A 15 -13.14 -3.30 -15.21
CA PRO A 15 -12.27 -4.14 -14.43
C PRO A 15 -12.31 -5.56 -15.00
N VAL A 16 -11.20 -5.97 -15.61
CA VAL A 16 -10.99 -7.34 -16.06
C VAL A 16 -10.98 -8.21 -14.81
N LYS A 17 -12.10 -8.89 -14.54
CA LYS A 17 -12.13 -9.96 -13.53
C LYS A 17 -11.18 -11.05 -14.02
N GLN A 18 -9.99 -11.13 -13.44
CA GLN A 18 -9.07 -12.23 -13.70
C GLN A 18 -9.66 -13.50 -13.09
N THR A 19 -10.06 -14.45 -13.94
CA THR A 19 -10.74 -15.70 -13.56
C THR A 19 -9.76 -16.84 -13.35
N GLY A 20 -8.66 -16.60 -12.64
CA GLY A 20 -7.64 -17.59 -12.29
C GLY A 20 -6.97 -17.26 -10.96
N PRO A 21 -6.28 -18.22 -10.31
CA PRO A 21 -5.55 -17.92 -9.07
C PRO A 21 -4.57 -16.78 -9.32
N VAL A 22 -4.58 -15.79 -8.44
CA VAL A 22 -3.66 -14.65 -8.53
C VAL A 22 -2.22 -15.17 -8.50
N GLU A 23 -1.50 -14.99 -9.60
CA GLU A 23 -0.10 -15.37 -9.67
C GLU A 23 0.74 -14.39 -8.85
N ARG A 24 1.43 -14.92 -7.83
CA ARG A 24 2.32 -14.11 -6.99
C ARG A 24 3.70 -14.03 -7.62
N PRO A 25 4.23 -12.82 -7.85
CA PRO A 25 5.58 -12.66 -8.35
C PRO A 25 6.60 -13.23 -7.36
N ARG A 26 7.76 -13.67 -7.88
CA ARG A 26 8.88 -14.16 -7.09
C ARG A 26 10.18 -13.51 -7.53
N GLY A 27 10.90 -12.93 -6.59
CA GLY A 27 12.22 -12.33 -6.80
C GLY A 27 12.21 -11.12 -7.73
N ARG A 28 11.08 -10.40 -7.84
CA ARG A 28 10.95 -9.27 -8.76
C ARG A 28 11.60 -8.02 -8.22
N THR A 29 11.90 -7.11 -9.15
CA THR A 29 12.27 -5.74 -8.80
C THR A 29 11.02 -4.88 -8.74
N TRP A 30 10.72 -4.39 -7.55
CA TRP A 30 9.63 -3.47 -7.26
C TRP A 30 10.14 -2.03 -7.22
N VAL A 31 9.51 -1.14 -7.96
CA VAL A 31 10.02 0.21 -8.21
C VAL A 31 9.03 1.25 -7.71
N THR A 32 9.52 2.24 -6.98
CA THR A 32 8.74 3.43 -6.61
C THR A 32 9.63 4.66 -6.58
N ARG A 33 9.04 5.83 -6.36
CA ARG A 33 9.80 7.08 -6.29
C ARG A 33 10.60 7.18 -4.98
N THR A 34 11.74 7.85 -5.04
CA THR A 34 12.52 8.19 -3.84
C THR A 34 11.73 9.09 -2.88
N GLY A 35 12.17 9.14 -1.62
CA GLY A 35 11.50 9.89 -0.58
C GLY A 35 10.24 9.18 -0.11
N ILE A 36 10.35 7.89 0.19
CA ILE A 36 9.22 7.08 0.61
C ILE A 36 8.62 7.62 1.92
N HIS A 37 7.30 7.47 2.02
CA HIS A 37 6.50 7.85 3.17
C HIS A 37 5.46 6.74 3.45
N VAL A 38 4.45 7.04 4.27
CA VAL A 38 3.46 6.09 4.80
C VAL A 38 3.03 4.97 3.83
N ASP A 39 2.45 5.30 2.67
CA ASP A 39 1.89 4.28 1.76
C ASP A 39 2.98 3.50 1.04
N ARG A 40 4.06 4.14 0.57
CA ARG A 40 5.22 3.44 -0.03
C ARG A 40 5.92 2.51 0.95
N MET A 41 6.12 2.97 2.18
CA MET A 41 6.73 2.17 3.25
C MET A 41 5.86 0.95 3.57
N ALA A 42 4.56 1.16 3.79
CA ALA A 42 3.62 0.09 4.10
C ALA A 42 3.44 -0.88 2.94
N SER A 43 3.32 -0.37 1.72
CA SER A 43 3.20 -1.17 0.50
C SER A 43 4.44 -2.03 0.25
N ALA A 44 5.65 -1.48 0.42
CA ALA A 44 6.88 -2.25 0.28
C ALA A 44 7.02 -3.33 1.36
N TRP A 45 6.63 -3.05 2.60
CA TRP A 45 6.56 -4.05 3.67
C TRP A 45 5.55 -5.17 3.32
N LEU A 46 4.34 -4.81 2.88
CA LEU A 46 3.31 -5.76 2.46
C LEU A 46 3.79 -6.65 1.31
N VAL A 47 4.44 -6.04 0.31
CA VAL A 47 5.02 -6.74 -0.83
C VAL A 47 5.99 -7.81 -0.35
N ARG A 48 7.01 -7.43 0.45
CA ARG A 48 8.02 -8.37 0.92
C ARG A 48 7.43 -9.45 1.82
N ARG A 49 6.46 -9.13 2.67
CA ARG A 49 5.96 -10.08 3.67
C ARG A 49 4.89 -11.03 3.14
N PHE A 50 4.05 -10.60 2.19
CA PHE A 50 2.87 -11.37 1.77
C PHE A 50 2.79 -11.66 0.28
N ILE A 51 3.50 -10.92 -0.58
CA ILE A 51 3.34 -11.03 -2.04
C ILE A 51 4.57 -11.69 -2.67
N ASP A 52 5.75 -11.12 -2.46
CA ASP A 52 7.02 -11.52 -3.07
C ASP A 52 8.14 -11.50 -2.00
N PRO A 53 8.39 -12.63 -1.31
CA PRO A 53 9.39 -12.73 -0.24
C PRO A 53 10.81 -12.35 -0.65
N ASP A 54 11.14 -12.51 -1.93
CA ASP A 54 12.47 -12.23 -2.49
C ASP A 54 12.51 -10.87 -3.21
N ALA A 55 11.52 -10.00 -2.97
CA ALA A 55 11.40 -8.70 -3.61
C ALA A 55 12.63 -7.81 -3.39
N LYS A 56 13.13 -7.25 -4.50
CA LYS A 56 14.16 -6.20 -4.52
C LYS A 56 13.47 -4.86 -4.73
N PHE A 57 13.81 -3.86 -3.92
CA PHE A 57 13.25 -2.52 -4.07
C PHE A 57 14.24 -1.60 -4.76
N LYS A 58 13.71 -0.75 -5.62
CA LYS A 58 14.47 0.25 -6.36
C LYS A 58 13.75 1.59 -6.23
N PHE A 59 14.42 2.56 -5.64
CA PHE A 59 13.91 3.91 -5.47
C PHE A 59 14.49 4.81 -6.55
N VAL A 60 13.62 5.52 -7.28
CA VAL A 60 14.02 6.29 -8.46
C VAL A 60 13.51 7.72 -8.43
N THR A 61 14.28 8.63 -9.02
CA THR A 61 13.76 9.96 -9.33
C THR A 61 12.91 9.90 -10.60
N ALA A 62 11.87 10.73 -10.68
CA ALA A 62 10.99 10.75 -11.86
C ALA A 62 11.73 11.10 -13.16
N ARG A 63 12.81 11.89 -13.07
CA ARG A 63 13.59 12.34 -14.22
C ARG A 63 14.45 11.22 -14.83
N GLU A 64 15.03 10.39 -13.97
CA GLU A 64 16.03 9.38 -14.38
C GLU A 64 15.40 8.02 -14.68
N TYR A 65 14.17 7.79 -14.22
CA TYR A 65 13.55 6.50 -14.39
C TYR A 65 13.21 6.20 -15.86
N ARG A 66 13.60 4.99 -16.29
CA ARG A 66 13.17 4.36 -17.54
C ARG A 66 12.70 2.96 -17.17
N HIS A 67 11.43 2.68 -17.46
CA HIS A 67 10.83 1.39 -17.15
C HIS A 67 11.58 0.28 -17.87
N LYS A 68 11.95 -0.77 -17.12
CA LYS A 68 12.55 -1.97 -17.68
C LYS A 68 11.55 -3.11 -17.64
N GLN A 69 11.51 -3.90 -18.72
CA GLN A 69 10.74 -5.12 -18.74
C GLN A 69 11.16 -5.99 -17.55
N GLY A 70 10.18 -6.43 -16.77
CA GLY A 70 10.48 -7.20 -15.56
C GLY A 70 10.35 -6.41 -14.25
N GLU A 71 10.22 -5.08 -14.30
CA GLU A 71 9.96 -4.26 -13.11
C GLU A 71 8.46 -4.20 -12.80
N LEU A 72 8.09 -4.16 -11.52
CA LEU A 72 6.73 -3.91 -11.05
C LEU A 72 6.72 -2.57 -10.32
N ARG A 73 5.96 -1.59 -10.81
CA ARG A 73 5.91 -0.26 -10.22
C ARG A 73 4.76 -0.14 -9.26
N PHE A 74 5.00 0.56 -8.16
CA PHE A 74 3.97 0.87 -7.18
C PHE A 74 4.04 2.31 -6.67
N ASP A 75 2.89 2.88 -6.33
CA ASP A 75 2.72 4.27 -5.87
C ASP A 75 3.55 5.28 -6.71
N MET A 76 3.31 5.22 -8.01
CA MET A 76 3.81 6.18 -8.97
C MET A 76 2.85 6.27 -10.15
N PHE A 77 2.99 7.34 -10.94
CA PHE A 77 2.18 7.54 -12.13
C PHE A 77 2.36 6.37 -13.11
N ASP A 78 1.25 5.90 -13.70
CA ASP A 78 1.16 4.73 -14.58
C ASP A 78 1.80 3.45 -14.01
N GLY A 79 1.88 3.33 -12.68
CA GLY A 79 2.36 2.12 -12.03
C GLY A 79 1.34 0.99 -12.07
N GLU A 80 1.81 -0.26 -12.13
CA GLU A 80 0.95 -1.45 -12.12
C GLU A 80 0.08 -1.51 -10.84
N TYR A 81 0.65 -1.08 -9.70
CA TYR A 81 -0.03 -1.00 -8.41
C TYR A 81 0.02 0.44 -7.89
N THR A 82 -0.95 1.26 -8.27
CA THR A 82 -1.06 2.66 -7.83
C THR A 82 -2.47 2.91 -7.32
N HIS A 83 -2.73 4.11 -6.80
CA HIS A 83 -4.04 4.50 -6.29
C HIS A 83 -5.16 4.21 -7.31
N LYS A 84 -6.33 3.79 -6.82
CA LYS A 84 -7.51 3.53 -7.66
C LYS A 84 -8.76 4.04 -6.95
N GLY A 85 -9.33 5.14 -7.45
CA GLY A 85 -10.42 5.83 -6.76
C GLY A 85 -9.97 6.26 -5.36
N GLU A 86 -10.77 5.91 -4.34
CA GLU A 86 -10.51 6.19 -2.93
C GLU A 86 -9.54 5.21 -2.26
N LEU A 87 -8.80 4.40 -3.03
CA LEU A 87 -7.87 3.41 -2.47
C LEU A 87 -6.44 3.91 -2.57
N CYS A 88 -5.72 3.89 -1.46
CA CYS A 88 -4.26 4.02 -1.46
C CYS A 88 -3.60 2.76 -2.04
N THR A 89 -2.30 2.82 -2.33
CA THR A 89 -1.58 1.71 -2.98
C THR A 89 -1.58 0.45 -2.11
N PHE A 90 -1.48 0.59 -0.79
CA PHE A 90 -1.55 -0.53 0.14
C PHE A 90 -2.86 -1.32 -0.02
N GLU A 91 -4.00 -0.62 -0.08
CA GLU A 91 -5.31 -1.23 -0.30
C GLU A 91 -5.45 -1.85 -1.69
N VAL A 92 -4.89 -1.20 -2.72
CA VAL A 92 -4.86 -1.74 -4.07
C VAL A 92 -4.06 -3.04 -4.12
N LEU A 93 -2.91 -3.13 -3.44
CA LEU A 93 -2.14 -4.36 -3.33
C LEU A 93 -2.92 -5.46 -2.61
N LEU A 94 -3.55 -5.17 -1.46
CA LEU A 94 -4.38 -6.15 -0.76
C LEU A 94 -5.46 -6.75 -1.67
N ARG A 95 -6.17 -5.89 -2.41
CA ARG A 95 -7.23 -6.32 -3.36
C ARG A 95 -6.66 -7.08 -4.55
N SER A 96 -5.57 -6.61 -5.12
CA SER A 96 -4.97 -7.22 -6.32
C SER A 96 -4.41 -8.62 -6.05
N PHE A 97 -3.98 -8.88 -4.81
CA PHE A 97 -3.43 -10.16 -4.39
C PHE A 97 -4.38 -11.01 -3.52
N GLU A 98 -5.65 -10.62 -3.44
CA GLU A 98 -6.70 -11.30 -2.66
C GLU A 98 -6.29 -11.59 -1.20
N ILE A 99 -5.55 -10.65 -0.60
CA ILE A 99 -5.05 -10.78 0.78
C ILE A 99 -6.16 -10.34 1.74
N THR A 100 -6.62 -11.26 2.58
CA THR A 100 -7.81 -11.08 3.45
C THR A 100 -7.50 -11.26 4.94
N ASP A 101 -6.23 -11.21 5.34
CA ASP A 101 -5.84 -11.34 6.75
C ASP A 101 -6.45 -10.21 7.59
N ALA A 102 -7.22 -10.58 8.61
CA ALA A 102 -7.91 -9.63 9.49
C ALA A 102 -6.95 -8.69 10.23
N ALA A 103 -5.71 -9.13 10.50
CA ALA A 103 -4.70 -8.31 11.17
C ALA A 103 -4.17 -7.16 10.28
N LEU A 104 -4.35 -7.24 8.97
CA LEU A 104 -3.96 -6.18 8.03
C LEU A 104 -5.01 -5.06 7.93
N ARG A 105 -6.27 -5.32 8.32
CA ARG A 105 -7.34 -4.30 8.22
C ARG A 105 -7.03 -3.04 9.04
N PRO A 106 -6.67 -3.11 10.33
CA PRO A 106 -6.33 -1.91 11.09
C PRO A 106 -5.16 -1.13 10.50
N ILE A 107 -4.18 -1.83 9.92
CA ILE A 107 -3.03 -1.21 9.25
C ILE A 107 -3.47 -0.51 7.97
N ALA A 108 -4.33 -1.14 7.16
CA ALA A 108 -4.89 -0.53 5.96
C ALA A 108 -5.65 0.76 6.28
N GLU A 109 -6.48 0.74 7.32
CA GLU A 109 -7.27 1.90 7.77
C GLU A 109 -6.36 3.05 8.24
N ILE A 110 -5.30 2.77 9.01
CA ILE A 110 -4.31 3.77 9.42
C ILE A 110 -3.58 4.36 8.21
N VAL A 111 -3.09 3.51 7.30
CA VAL A 111 -2.35 3.96 6.10
C VAL A 111 -3.25 4.81 5.20
N HIS A 112 -4.51 4.42 5.00
CA HIS A 112 -5.50 5.14 4.21
C HIS A 112 -5.71 6.56 4.74
N ASP A 113 -6.04 6.70 6.03
CA ASP A 113 -6.33 8.01 6.63
C ASP A 113 -5.13 8.97 6.50
N ILE A 114 -3.90 8.47 6.74
CA ILE A 114 -2.69 9.30 6.64
C ILE A 114 -2.37 9.65 5.18
N ASP A 115 -2.39 8.68 4.29
CA ASP A 115 -1.95 8.85 2.91
C ASP A 115 -2.92 9.73 2.10
N LEU A 116 -4.22 9.49 2.25
CA LEU A 116 -5.26 10.29 1.60
C LEU A 116 -5.59 11.58 2.36
N LYS A 117 -5.03 11.77 3.57
CA LYS A 117 -5.24 12.94 4.44
C LYS A 117 -6.72 13.15 4.78
N VAL A 118 -7.37 12.05 5.15
CA VAL A 118 -8.78 11.97 5.55
C VAL A 118 -8.89 11.35 6.94
N ASP A 119 -10.07 11.40 7.53
CA ASP A 119 -10.37 10.81 8.84
C ASP A 119 -11.53 9.81 8.69
N THR A 120 -11.49 8.99 7.64
CA THR A 120 -12.57 8.08 7.27
C THR A 120 -12.75 7.00 8.34
N TYR A 121 -11.64 6.47 8.87
CA TYR A 121 -11.67 5.39 9.85
C TYR A 121 -11.41 5.88 11.29
N GLY A 122 -10.60 6.94 11.46
CA GLY A 122 -10.46 7.64 12.74
C GLY A 122 -9.89 6.79 13.86
N ARG A 123 -8.95 5.89 13.54
CA ARG A 123 -8.32 5.02 14.54
C ARG A 123 -7.51 5.83 15.55
N PRO A 124 -7.56 5.50 16.86
CA PRO A 124 -6.77 6.20 17.87
C PRO A 124 -5.26 6.07 17.64
N GLU A 125 -4.81 4.99 17.00
CA GLU A 125 -3.40 4.77 16.68
C GLU A 125 -2.87 5.64 15.52
N THR A 126 -3.74 6.19 14.66
CA THR A 126 -3.36 6.86 13.41
C THR A 126 -2.34 7.99 13.62
N LYS A 127 -2.62 8.91 14.54
CA LYS A 127 -1.73 10.06 14.82
C LYS A 127 -0.37 9.63 15.36
N GLY A 128 -0.34 8.57 16.18
CA GLY A 128 0.89 8.01 16.70
C GLY A 128 1.74 7.39 15.60
N PHE A 129 1.10 6.61 14.71
CA PHE A 129 1.76 6.00 13.57
C PHE A 129 2.31 7.05 12.59
N GLU A 130 1.52 8.09 12.28
CA GLU A 130 1.94 9.21 11.44
C GLU A 130 3.19 9.92 12.00
N LEU A 131 3.20 10.18 13.32
CA LEU A 131 4.35 10.79 13.99
C LEU A 131 5.63 9.95 13.81
N PHE A 132 5.54 8.62 13.95
CA PHE A 132 6.68 7.74 13.74
C PHE A 132 7.15 7.71 12.27
N VAL A 133 6.22 7.66 11.31
CA VAL A 133 6.57 7.74 9.88
C VAL A 133 7.30 9.05 9.58
N ASN A 134 6.79 10.18 10.07
CA ASN A 134 7.43 11.48 9.93
C ASN A 134 8.83 11.51 10.57
N ALA A 135 8.97 10.94 11.78
CA ALA A 135 10.25 10.84 12.47
C ALA A 135 11.27 10.01 11.68
N ILE A 136 10.85 8.88 11.11
CA ILE A 136 11.69 8.04 10.24
C ILE A 136 12.14 8.82 9.01
N ALA A 137 11.22 9.51 8.34
CA ALA A 137 11.51 10.30 7.14
C ALA A 137 12.49 11.45 7.44
N MET A 138 12.40 12.07 8.63
CA MET A 138 13.31 13.13 9.07
C MET A 138 14.69 12.59 9.48
N ALA A 139 14.74 11.45 10.17
CA ALA A 139 15.98 10.91 10.72
C ALA A 139 16.86 10.17 9.69
N HIS A 140 16.26 9.66 8.61
CA HIS A 140 16.94 8.81 7.63
C HIS A 140 16.88 9.40 6.22
N ARG A 141 18.05 9.58 5.60
CA ARG A 141 18.15 10.12 4.24
C ARG A 141 17.87 9.08 3.17
N GLU A 142 18.41 7.89 3.32
CA GLU A 142 18.30 6.82 2.31
C GLU A 142 16.98 6.04 2.48
N ASP A 143 16.32 5.69 1.37
CA ASP A 143 15.00 5.06 1.39
C ASP A 143 15.05 3.61 1.89
N GLU A 144 16.17 2.92 1.72
CA GLU A 144 16.42 1.59 2.28
C GLU A 144 16.36 1.59 3.81
N ASP A 145 16.95 2.60 4.45
CA ASP A 145 16.92 2.76 5.91
C ASP A 145 15.51 3.08 6.41
N ARG A 146 14.81 3.96 5.69
CA ARG A 146 13.40 4.29 5.95
C ARG A 146 12.53 3.04 5.88
N LEU A 147 12.69 2.24 4.83
CA LEU A 147 11.95 1.00 4.64
C LEU A 147 12.26 0.00 5.75
N SER A 148 13.54 -0.17 6.13
CA SER A 148 13.96 -1.07 7.19
C SER A 148 13.29 -0.71 8.53
N ARG A 149 13.33 0.57 8.92
CA ARG A 149 12.71 1.06 10.17
C ARG A 149 11.19 0.92 10.17
N ALA A 150 10.54 1.34 9.08
CA ALA A 150 9.08 1.24 8.96
C ALA A 150 8.63 -0.23 8.95
N SER A 151 9.39 -1.13 8.30
CA SER A 151 9.09 -2.57 8.26
C SER A 151 9.10 -3.19 9.65
N ALA A 152 10.10 -2.86 10.48
CA ALA A 152 10.16 -3.37 11.85
C ALA A 152 8.95 -2.91 12.69
N MET A 153 8.59 -1.63 12.59
CA MET A 153 7.40 -1.09 13.26
C MET A 153 6.10 -1.75 12.78
N LEU A 154 5.97 -1.96 11.46
CA LEU A 154 4.80 -2.62 10.86
C LEU A 154 4.72 -4.10 11.24
N ASP A 155 5.86 -4.80 11.39
CA ASP A 155 5.90 -6.18 11.89
C ASP A 155 5.35 -6.26 13.33
N ASP A 156 5.77 -5.34 14.21
CA ASP A 156 5.28 -5.29 15.59
C ASP A 156 3.78 -4.96 15.65
N LEU A 157 3.34 -3.99 14.85
CA LEU A 157 1.93 -3.60 14.77
C LEU A 157 1.06 -4.74 14.20
N TYR A 158 1.56 -5.45 13.20
CA TYR A 158 0.90 -6.62 12.65
C TYR A 158 0.79 -7.75 13.68
N GLU A 159 1.86 -8.06 14.43
CA GLU A 159 1.81 -9.08 15.47
C GLU A 159 0.87 -8.68 16.63
N LEU A 160 0.78 -7.39 16.97
CA LEU A 160 -0.21 -6.87 17.90
C LEU A 160 -1.63 -7.19 17.43
N TYR A 161 -1.99 -6.86 16.19
CA TYR A 161 -3.33 -7.10 15.65
C TYR A 161 -3.63 -8.59 15.39
N LYS A 162 -2.60 -9.39 15.09
CA LYS A 162 -2.73 -10.85 14.96
C LYS A 162 -3.04 -11.52 16.30
N ARG A 163 -2.46 -11.02 17.40
CA ARG A 163 -2.68 -11.54 18.77
C ARG A 163 -3.97 -11.00 19.40
N LYS A 164 -4.30 -9.73 19.14
CA LYS A 164 -5.62 -9.15 19.41
C LYS A 164 -6.62 -9.74 18.41
N ARG A 165 -7.00 -11.01 18.58
CA ARG A 165 -8.19 -11.52 17.89
C ARG A 165 -9.32 -10.51 18.11
N PRO A 166 -10.15 -10.20 17.09
CA PRO A 166 -11.32 -9.38 17.32
C PRO A 166 -12.09 -10.03 18.45
N ASP A 167 -12.41 -9.22 19.46
CA ASP A 167 -13.28 -9.64 20.56
C ASP A 167 -14.49 -10.28 19.88
N ARG A 168 -14.61 -11.62 19.97
CA ARG A 168 -15.83 -12.30 19.56
C ARG A 168 -16.84 -11.69 20.51
N GLY A 169 -17.70 -10.85 19.96
CA GLY A 169 -18.56 -9.98 20.72
C GLY A 169 -19.08 -10.66 21.97
N ARG A 170 -19.04 -9.91 23.06
CA ARG A 170 -19.92 -10.10 24.21
C ARG A 170 -21.36 -10.09 23.69
N ALA A 171 -21.77 -11.21 23.10
CA ALA A 171 -23.13 -11.47 22.69
C ALA A 171 -23.88 -11.79 23.99
N GLU A 172 -24.81 -10.88 24.30
CA GLU A 172 -26.02 -11.12 25.07
C GLU A 172 -25.83 -11.59 26.51
N ASP A 173 -25.79 -10.60 27.40
CA ASP A 173 -26.47 -10.72 28.69
C ASP A 173 -27.01 -9.33 29.06
N ARG A 174 -28.18 -8.98 28.50
CA ARG A 174 -29.17 -8.01 29.00
C ARG A 174 -30.37 -7.88 28.07
#